data_AF-A0A0G4NIR1-F1
#
_entry.id   AF-A0A0G4NIR1-F1
#
_cell.length_a   1.000
_cell.length_b   1.000
_cell.length_c   1.000
_cell.angle_alpha   90.00
_cell.angle_beta   90.00
_cell.angle_gamma   90.00
#
_symmetry.space_group_name_H-M   'P 1'
#
loop_
_entity.id
_entity.type
_entity.pdbx_description
1 polymer ?
#
loop_
_entity_poly.entity_id
_entity_poly.type
_entity_poly.pdbx_seq_one_letter_code
_entity_poly.pdbx_strand_id
1 'polypeptide(L)'
;GVDACPENNRIFKIQNLAKKNPISGRPVGYKINPPPTQKVLANPGSTQAHRCLFAQHHLWVTKYRDGELYAAGEYPLSSKREAGGVADMVARNDDLLQQDVVLWSCFGLTHIPRVEDWPV
;
A
#
# COMPACT_ATOMS: atom_id res chain seq x y z
N GLY A 1 -2.90 -5.89 4.57
CA GLY A 1 -2.07 -4.67 4.57
C GLY A 1 -1.97 -4.10 5.96
N VAL A 2 -1.35 -2.93 6.10
CA VAL A 2 -1.26 -2.18 7.36
C VAL A 2 -1.74 -0.75 7.15
N ASP A 3 -2.30 -0.17 8.21
CA ASP A 3 -2.98 1.12 8.13
C ASP A 3 -2.21 2.24 8.83
N ALA A 4 -2.39 3.46 8.31
CA ALA A 4 -2.07 4.68 9.02
C ALA A 4 -2.85 4.72 10.35
N CYS A 5 -2.24 5.35 11.35
CA CYS A 5 -2.77 5.45 12.70
C CYS A 5 -2.33 6.83 13.21
N PRO A 6 -2.94 7.91 12.67
CA PRO A 6 -2.54 9.29 12.93
C PRO A 6 -2.64 9.67 14.42
N GLU A 7 -3.58 9.07 15.15
CA GLU A 7 -3.75 9.23 16.60
C GLU A 7 -2.52 8.82 17.40
N ASN A 8 -1.73 7.87 16.88
CA ASN A 8 -0.49 7.42 17.50
C ASN A 8 0.76 7.87 16.73
N ASN A 9 0.59 8.73 15.71
CA ASN A 9 1.65 9.14 14.80
C ASN A 9 2.45 7.95 14.23
N ARG A 10 1.74 6.89 13.82
CA ARG A 10 2.38 5.69 13.30
C ARG A 10 3.19 6.01 12.05
N ILE A 11 4.48 5.65 12.10
CA ILE A 11 5.41 5.73 10.97
C ILE A 11 5.98 4.36 10.65
N PHE A 12 6.32 4.15 9.39
CA PHE A 12 6.96 2.93 8.91
C PHE A 12 8.41 3.25 8.53
N LYS A 13 9.33 2.32 8.81
CA LYS A 13 10.73 2.47 8.45
C LYS A 13 11.17 1.28 7.61
N ILE A 14 11.85 1.57 6.52
CA ILE A 14 12.53 0.57 5.69
C ILE A 14 14.01 0.72 5.99
N GLN A 15 14.59 -0.31 6.61
CA GLN A 15 15.92 -0.24 7.20
C GLN A 15 16.81 -1.32 6.65
N ASN A 16 18.09 -0.98 6.45
CA ASN A 16 19.13 -1.96 6.22
C ASN A 16 19.80 -2.27 7.57
N LEU A 17 19.51 -3.44 8.15
CA LEU A 17 20.06 -3.80 9.47
C LEU A 17 21.53 -4.22 9.42
N ALA A 18 22.08 -4.47 8.23
CA ALA A 18 23.51 -4.76 8.06
C ALA A 18 24.38 -3.50 8.13
N LYS A 19 23.78 -2.30 7.98
CA LYS A 19 24.51 -1.02 8.02
C LYS A 19 23.99 -0.12 9.14
N LYS A 20 24.86 0.19 10.09
CA LYS A 20 24.56 1.12 11.19
C LYS A 20 25.04 2.52 10.86
N ASN A 21 24.27 3.52 11.28
CA ASN A 21 24.68 4.91 11.26
C ASN A 21 25.73 5.15 12.38
N PRO A 22 26.89 5.79 12.10
CA PRO A 22 27.97 5.90 13.07
C PRO A 22 27.68 6.83 14.25
N ILE A 23 26.74 7.77 14.09
CA ILE A 23 26.40 8.75 15.14
C ILE A 23 25.33 8.19 16.09
N SER A 24 24.25 7.63 15.54
CA SER A 24 23.11 7.15 16.33
C SER A 24 23.22 5.69 16.76
N GLY A 25 24.13 4.91 16.16
CA GLY A 25 24.24 3.46 16.37
C GLY A 25 23.06 2.62 15.83
N ARG A 26 22.06 3.26 15.23
CA ARG A 26 20.85 2.59 14.69
C ARG A 26 21.03 2.17 13.23
N PRO A 27 20.28 1.15 12.74
CA PRO A 27 20.24 0.81 11.33
C PRO A 27 19.88 2.01 10.45
N VAL A 28 20.60 2.19 9.34
CA VAL A 28 20.25 3.21 8.33
C VAL A 28 18.93 2.85 7.65
N GLY A 29 18.18 3.85 7.21
CA GLY A 29 16.92 3.62 6.53
C GLY A 29 16.14 4.89 6.24
N TYR A 30 15.05 4.73 5.50
CA TYR A 30 14.09 5.79 5.23
C TYR A 30 12.83 5.57 6.05
N LYS A 31 12.16 6.67 6.40
CA LYS A 31 10.85 6.65 7.06
C LYS A 31 9.77 7.06 6.05
N ILE A 32 8.61 6.42 6.14
CA ILE A 32 7.41 6.80 5.42
C ILE A 32 6.30 7.05 6.43
N ASN A 33 5.66 8.20 6.30
CA ASN A 33 4.42 8.53 7.00
C ASN A 33 3.27 8.34 6.01
N PRO A 34 2.48 7.25 6.11
CA PRO A 34 1.38 7.05 5.18
C PRO A 34 0.33 8.15 5.37
N PRO A 35 -0.11 8.82 4.29
CA PRO A 35 -1.22 9.76 4.36
C PRO A 35 -2.46 9.04 4.92
N PRO A 36 -3.11 9.55 5.99
CA PRO A 36 -4.30 8.93 6.58
C PRO A 36 -5.55 9.27 5.75
N THR A 37 -5.52 8.99 4.46
CA THR A 37 -6.63 9.27 3.54
C THR A 37 -7.72 8.22 3.63
N GLN A 38 -8.97 8.61 3.38
CA GLN A 38 -10.10 7.70 3.35
C GLN A 38 -9.84 6.49 2.42
N LYS A 39 -10.02 5.28 2.96
CA LYS A 39 -9.94 4.02 2.23
C LYS A 39 -11.20 3.77 1.40
N VAL A 40 -11.21 2.73 0.58
CA VAL A 40 -12.36 2.38 -0.24
C VAL A 40 -13.68 2.39 0.55
N LEU A 41 -14.66 3.17 0.08
CA LEU A 41 -15.99 3.32 0.70
C LEU A 41 -17.01 2.31 0.17
N ALA A 42 -16.66 1.57 -0.88
CA ALA A 42 -17.54 0.56 -1.47
C ALA A 42 -17.91 -0.50 -0.44
N ASN A 43 -19.15 -0.99 -0.48
CA ASN A 43 -19.60 -2.07 0.39
C ASN A 43 -18.65 -3.28 0.25
N PRO A 44 -18.20 -3.90 1.37
CA PRO A 44 -17.27 -5.03 1.33
C PRO A 44 -17.68 -6.20 0.42
N GLY A 45 -18.99 -6.44 0.23
CA GLY A 45 -19.52 -7.47 -0.66
C GLY A 45 -19.70 -7.04 -2.12
N SER A 46 -19.35 -5.80 -2.47
CA SER A 46 -19.52 -5.28 -3.83
C SER A 46 -18.38 -5.69 -4.75
N THR A 47 -18.66 -5.77 -6.06
CA THR A 47 -17.65 -5.96 -7.10
C THR A 47 -16.52 -4.93 -7.02
N GLN A 48 -16.82 -3.68 -6.64
CA GLN A 48 -15.81 -2.64 -6.54
C GLN A 48 -14.83 -2.91 -5.38
N ALA A 49 -15.34 -3.31 -4.21
CA ALA A 49 -14.48 -3.71 -3.10
C ALA A 49 -13.62 -4.93 -3.42
N HIS A 50 -14.15 -5.88 -4.20
CA HIS A 50 -13.42 -7.08 -4.62
C HIS A 50 -12.35 -6.82 -5.69
N ARG A 51 -12.49 -5.77 -6.50
CA ARG A 51 -11.52 -5.41 -7.56
C ARG A 51 -10.44 -4.44 -7.11
N CYS A 52 -10.58 -3.85 -5.93
CA CYS A 52 -9.67 -2.85 -5.38
C CYS A 52 -9.21 -3.27 -3.97
N LEU A 53 -8.73 -4.50 -3.80
CA LEU A 53 -8.25 -4.98 -2.49
C LEU A 53 -7.07 -4.14 -2.02
N PHE A 54 -6.20 -3.70 -2.93
CA PHE A 54 -5.10 -2.77 -2.63
C PHE A 54 -5.56 -1.50 -1.88
N ALA A 55 -6.77 -0.99 -2.15
CA ALA A 55 -7.30 0.23 -1.55
C ALA A 55 -7.92 0.03 -0.15
N GLN A 56 -7.91 -1.21 0.38
CA GLN A 56 -8.43 -1.53 1.71
C GLN A 56 -7.45 -1.26 2.85
N HIS A 57 -6.18 -0.97 2.52
CA HIS A 57 -5.16 -0.57 3.48
C HIS A 57 -4.28 0.55 2.93
N HIS A 58 -3.65 1.31 3.82
CA HIS A 58 -2.77 2.42 3.43
C HIS A 58 -1.40 1.96 2.91
N LEU A 59 -0.89 0.83 3.41
CA LEU A 59 0.41 0.28 3.01
C LEU A 59 0.35 -1.23 2.83
N TRP A 60 1.15 -1.73 1.88
CA TRP A 60 1.45 -3.15 1.68
C TRP A 60 2.95 -3.33 1.49
N VAL A 61 3.48 -4.46 1.93
CA VAL A 61 4.88 -4.85 1.71
C VAL A 61 4.89 -6.24 1.12
N THR A 62 5.55 -6.41 -0.02
CA THR A 62 5.70 -7.70 -0.69
C THR A 62 7.18 -8.03 -0.83
N LYS A 63 7.52 -9.33 -0.92
CA LYS A 63 8.84 -9.74 -1.39
C LYS A 63 8.92 -9.43 -2.89
N TYR A 64 10.04 -8.87 -3.34
CA TYR A 64 10.26 -8.59 -4.75
C TYR A 64 10.22 -9.88 -5.59
N ARG A 65 9.54 -9.82 -6.73
CA ARG A 65 9.55 -10.83 -7.80
C ARG A 65 9.37 -10.14 -9.14
N ASP A 66 10.04 -10.64 -10.17
CA ASP A 66 9.90 -10.10 -11.52
C ASP A 66 8.45 -10.23 -12.02
N GLY A 67 7.97 -9.19 -12.71
CA GLY A 67 6.60 -9.14 -13.27
C GLY A 67 5.51 -8.70 -12.29
N GLU A 68 5.79 -8.59 -10.99
CA GLU A 68 4.83 -8.13 -9.98
C GLU A 68 4.77 -6.60 -9.89
N LEU A 69 4.20 -5.97 -10.93
CA LEU A 69 4.26 -4.52 -11.13
C LEU A 69 2.97 -3.76 -10.79
N TYR A 70 1.84 -4.44 -10.70
CA TYR A 70 0.51 -3.81 -10.67
C TYR A 70 -0.24 -4.12 -9.39
N ALA A 71 -0.62 -3.09 -8.63
CA ALA A 71 -1.28 -3.26 -7.33
C ALA A 71 -2.62 -4.00 -7.41
N ALA A 72 -3.37 -3.81 -8.50
CA ALA A 72 -4.65 -4.47 -8.74
C ALA A 72 -4.55 -5.70 -9.69
N GLY A 73 -3.32 -6.12 -10.02
CA GLY A 73 -3.07 -7.13 -11.04
C GLY A 73 -2.95 -6.58 -12.47
N GLU A 74 -2.49 -7.44 -13.38
CA GLU A 74 -2.11 -7.08 -14.76
C GLU A 74 -3.32 -6.76 -15.66
N TYR A 75 -4.45 -7.45 -15.46
CA TYR A 75 -5.63 -7.36 -16.34
C TYR A 75 -6.88 -6.86 -15.57
N PRO A 76 -6.94 -5.58 -15.17
CA PRO A 76 -8.03 -5.05 -14.35
C PRO A 76 -9.33 -4.81 -15.14
N LEU A 77 -9.24 -4.67 -16.47
CA LEU A 77 -10.40 -4.38 -17.31
C LEU A 77 -11.44 -5.51 -17.21
N SER A 78 -12.69 -5.16 -16.89
CA SER A 78 -13.81 -6.11 -16.75
C SER A 78 -13.63 -7.24 -15.73
N SER A 79 -12.59 -7.19 -14.89
CA SER A 79 -12.38 -8.17 -13.82
C SER A 79 -13.58 -8.21 -12.85
N LYS A 80 -13.81 -9.34 -12.19
CA LYS A 80 -14.82 -9.46 -11.12
C LYS A 80 -14.22 -9.42 -9.72
N ARG A 81 -12.91 -9.64 -9.63
CA ARG A 81 -12.08 -9.59 -8.43
C ARG A 81 -10.65 -9.20 -8.85
N GLU A 82 -9.92 -8.59 -7.94
CA GLU A 82 -8.46 -8.41 -8.05
C GLU A 82 -7.79 -9.79 -8.15
N ALA A 83 -6.84 -9.94 -9.07
CA ALA A 83 -6.11 -11.19 -9.26
C ALA A 83 -4.67 -10.88 -9.66
N GLY A 84 -3.70 -11.47 -8.96
CA GLY A 84 -2.28 -11.19 -9.12
C GLY A 84 -1.86 -9.80 -8.61
N GLY A 85 -2.71 -9.13 -7.84
CA GLY A 85 -2.41 -7.84 -7.19
C GLY A 85 -1.72 -7.99 -5.84
N VAL A 86 -1.53 -6.88 -5.12
CA VAL A 86 -0.82 -6.86 -3.83
C VAL A 86 -1.47 -7.72 -2.77
N ALA A 87 -2.80 -7.91 -2.82
CA ALA A 87 -3.48 -8.78 -1.87
C ALA A 87 -3.03 -10.23 -2.02
N ASP A 88 -2.94 -10.73 -3.26
CA ASP A 88 -2.46 -12.09 -3.55
C ASP A 88 -0.96 -12.22 -3.26
N MET A 89 -0.18 -11.17 -3.57
CA MET A 89 1.26 -11.16 -3.31
C MET A 89 1.58 -11.28 -1.81
N VAL A 90 0.84 -10.55 -0.97
CA VAL A 90 0.99 -10.62 0.49
C VAL A 90 0.42 -11.92 1.06
N ALA A 91 -0.66 -12.46 0.48
CA ALA A 91 -1.28 -13.70 0.95
C ALA A 91 -0.34 -14.92 0.88
N ARG A 92 0.74 -14.85 0.09
CA ARG A 92 1.80 -15.87 0.08
C ARG A 92 2.56 -15.99 1.41
N ASN A 93 2.50 -14.95 2.26
CA ASN A 93 3.19 -14.90 3.54
C ASN A 93 4.69 -15.19 3.42
N ASP A 94 5.31 -14.62 2.38
CA ASP A 94 6.75 -14.70 2.15
C ASP A 94 7.50 -13.99 3.30
N ASP A 95 8.69 -14.51 3.68
CA ASP A 95 9.58 -13.79 4.60
C ASP A 95 10.08 -12.49 3.94
N LEU A 96 10.13 -11.43 4.75
CA LEU A 96 10.50 -10.08 4.34
C LEU A 96 11.78 -9.58 5.04
N LEU A 97 12.25 -10.27 6.09
CA LEU A 97 13.39 -9.80 6.87
C LEU A 97 14.68 -9.94 6.07
N GLN A 98 15.38 -8.81 5.85
CA GLN A 98 16.62 -8.77 5.07
C GLN A 98 16.47 -9.35 3.64
N GLN A 99 15.28 -9.21 3.07
CA GLN A 99 14.99 -9.57 1.69
C GLN A 99 14.88 -8.33 0.82
N ASP A 100 14.86 -8.54 -0.50
CA ASP A 100 14.41 -7.51 -1.42
C ASP A 100 12.88 -7.37 -1.32
N VAL A 101 12.41 -6.15 -1.07
CA VAL A 101 11.02 -5.85 -0.74
C VAL A 101 10.51 -4.68 -1.54
N VAL A 102 9.22 -4.74 -1.88
CA VAL A 102 8.49 -3.64 -2.53
C VAL A 102 7.46 -3.11 -1.55
N LEU A 103 7.48 -1.79 -1.33
CA LEU A 103 6.46 -1.09 -0.55
C LEU A 103 5.45 -0.44 -1.49
N TRP A 104 4.18 -0.73 -1.26
CA TRP A 104 3.06 -0.16 -2.00
C TRP A 104 2.34 0.83 -1.09
N SER A 105 2.37 2.12 -1.44
CA SER A 105 1.69 3.17 -0.70
C SER A 105 0.37 3.53 -1.38
N CYS A 106 -0.74 3.33 -0.67
CA CYS A 106 -2.09 3.58 -1.15
C CYS A 106 -2.67 4.80 -0.43
N PHE A 107 -2.92 5.85 -1.20
CA PHE A 107 -3.57 7.07 -0.74
C PHE A 107 -4.52 7.57 -1.81
N GLY A 108 -5.54 8.32 -1.42
CA GLY A 108 -6.56 8.78 -2.34
C GLY A 108 -7.32 10.01 -1.86
N LEU A 109 -8.22 10.49 -2.70
CA LEU A 109 -9.14 11.58 -2.39
C LEU A 109 -10.56 11.03 -2.43
N THR A 110 -11.35 11.32 -1.40
CA THR A 110 -12.80 11.20 -1.51
C THR A 110 -13.31 12.50 -2.08
N HIS A 111 -13.58 12.51 -3.39
CA HIS A 111 -13.97 13.72 -4.09
C HIS A 111 -15.47 13.98 -3.93
N ILE A 112 -15.79 15.06 -3.23
CA ILE A 112 -17.13 15.65 -3.18
C ILE A 112 -17.06 16.90 -4.09
N PRO A 113 -17.66 16.87 -5.29
CA PRO A 113 -17.56 17.97 -6.24
C PRO A 113 -18.08 19.30 -5.68
N ARG A 114 -17.49 20.40 -6.13
CA ARG A 114 -17.90 21.77 -5.80
C ARG A 114 -18.17 22.58 -7.07
N VAL A 115 -18.82 23.75 -6.91
CA VAL A 115 -19.13 24.64 -8.04
C VAL A 115 -17.86 25.13 -8.73
N GLU A 116 -16.78 25.35 -7.98
CA GLU A 116 -15.48 25.79 -8.48
C GLU A 116 -14.75 24.74 -9.31
N ASP A 117 -15.14 23.46 -9.25
CA ASP A 117 -14.53 22.39 -10.05
C ASP A 117 -15.10 22.37 -11.50
N TRP A 118 -15.89 23.40 -11.90
CA TRP A 118 -16.54 23.52 -13.21
C TRP A 118 -16.14 24.81 -13.96
N PRO A 119 -15.92 24.78 -15.29
CA PRO A 119 -15.91 23.61 -16.17
C PRO A 119 -14.57 22.84 -16.17
N VAL A 120 -13.55 23.36 -15.47
CA VAL A 120 -12.22 22.77 -15.36
C VAL A 120 -11.57 23.06 -14.02
#